data_AF-A0A820N7L5-F1
#
_entry.id   AF-A0A820N7L5-F1
#
_cell.length_a   1.000
_cell.length_b   1.000
_cell.length_c   1.000
_cell.angle_alpha   90.00
_cell.angle_beta   90.00
_cell.angle_gamma   90.00
#
_symmetry.space_group_name_H-M   'P 1'
#
loop_
_entity.id
_entity.type
_entity.pdbx_description
1 polymer ?
#
loop_
_entity_poly.entity_id
_entity_poly.type
_entity_poly.pdbx_seq_one_letter_code
_entity_poly.pdbx_strand_id
1 'polypeptide(L)'
;KTVRDEAKLLLVEVYKWIGKQTLMPMIQNVKPIQLQELQTEFDKLDLNGADKPRQTRFLRSQLSVKQKQENVAASGGGGGAAASAGVDEAEAEAQEELDPLEMLEATNIIDRLPKDFFEKIESKQWKERKEVLDDVLTRL
;
A
#
# COMPACT_ATOMS: atom_id res chain seq x y z
N LYS A 1 28.11 -22.67 -24.42
CA LYS A 1 28.48 -21.38 -23.76
C LYS A 1 27.21 -20.59 -23.44
N THR A 2 26.34 -20.35 -24.42
CA THR A 2 24.99 -19.78 -24.29
C THR A 2 24.18 -20.17 -23.06
N VAL A 3 23.96 -21.45 -22.77
CA VAL A 3 23.11 -21.88 -21.63
C VAL A 3 23.59 -21.34 -20.27
N ARG A 4 24.92 -21.21 -20.10
CA ARG A 4 25.49 -20.70 -18.85
C ARG A 4 25.29 -19.19 -18.73
N ASP A 5 25.39 -18.48 -19.85
CA ASP A 5 25.23 -17.03 -19.88
C ASP A 5 23.75 -16.66 -19.67
N GLU A 6 22.81 -17.41 -20.25
CA GLU A 6 21.37 -17.30 -19.98
C GLU A 6 21.03 -17.63 -18.52
N ALA A 7 21.65 -18.67 -17.95
CA ALA A 7 21.45 -19.01 -16.54
C ALA A 7 21.92 -17.90 -15.60
N LYS A 8 23.00 -17.18 -15.95
CA LYS A 8 23.45 -16.00 -15.19
C LYS A 8 22.41 -14.88 -15.25
N LEU A 9 21.86 -14.59 -16.43
CA LEU A 9 20.80 -13.59 -16.60
C LEU A 9 19.55 -13.93 -15.79
N LEU A 10 19.13 -15.20 -15.81
CA LEU A 10 18.02 -15.68 -14.99
C LEU A 10 18.28 -15.45 -13.50
N LEU A 11 19.49 -15.80 -13.03
CA LEU A 11 19.86 -15.64 -11.62
C LEU A 11 19.89 -14.17 -11.19
N VAL A 12 20.32 -13.27 -12.07
CA VAL A 12 20.25 -11.82 -11.89
C VAL A 12 18.81 -11.34 -11.75
N GLU A 13 17.89 -11.84 -12.56
CA GLU A 13 16.48 -11.46 -12.42
C GLU A 13 15.89 -12.00 -11.11
N VAL A 14 16.15 -13.25 -10.75
CA VAL A 14 15.72 -13.83 -9.46
C VAL A 14 16.30 -13.05 -8.28
N TYR A 15 17.55 -12.60 -8.39
CA TYR A 15 18.20 -11.76 -7.38
C TYR A 15 17.44 -10.46 -7.12
N LYS A 16 16.96 -9.78 -8.18
CA LYS A 16 16.17 -8.55 -8.01
C LYS A 16 14.88 -8.80 -7.22
N TRP A 17 14.23 -9.94 -7.42
CA TRP A 17 12.92 -10.24 -6.81
C TRP A 17 12.99 -10.77 -5.38
N ILE A 18 13.99 -11.61 -5.06
CA ILE A 18 14.06 -12.32 -3.77
C ILE A 18 15.19 -11.76 -2.88
N GLY A 19 16.21 -11.14 -3.48
CA GLY A 19 17.34 -10.54 -2.77
C GLY A 19 18.44 -11.54 -2.37
N LYS A 20 19.57 -10.96 -1.94
CA LYS A 20 20.83 -11.67 -1.61
C LYS A 20 20.67 -12.73 -0.53
N GLN A 21 19.94 -12.42 0.52
CA GLN A 21 19.84 -13.24 1.72
C GLN A 21 19.22 -14.61 1.44
N THR A 22 18.26 -14.67 0.52
CA THR A 22 17.57 -15.92 0.17
C THR A 22 18.24 -16.65 -0.98
N LEU A 23 18.84 -15.92 -1.93
CA LEU A 23 19.46 -16.53 -3.11
C LEU A 23 20.80 -17.20 -2.80
N MET A 24 21.66 -16.57 -1.98
CA MET A 24 23.02 -17.06 -1.73
C MET A 24 23.09 -18.48 -1.17
N PRO A 25 22.27 -18.88 -0.18
CA PRO A 25 22.26 -20.25 0.31
C PRO A 25 21.88 -21.29 -0.75
N MET A 26 21.04 -20.94 -1.73
CA MET A 26 20.61 -21.87 -2.78
C MET A 26 21.71 -22.15 -3.82
N ILE A 27 22.63 -21.21 -4.02
CA ILE A 27 23.64 -21.25 -5.09
C ILE A 27 25.06 -21.55 -4.57
N GLN A 28 25.19 -21.96 -3.32
CA GLN A 28 26.47 -22.28 -2.68
C GLN A 28 27.22 -23.45 -3.36
N ASN A 29 26.50 -24.39 -3.97
CA ASN A 29 27.08 -25.63 -4.52
C ASN A 29 27.67 -25.48 -5.95
N VAL A 30 27.96 -24.25 -6.37
CA VAL A 30 28.49 -23.93 -7.70
C VAL A 30 30.00 -23.67 -7.61
N LYS A 31 30.74 -23.76 -8.72
CA LYS A 31 32.20 -23.55 -8.73
C LYS A 31 32.53 -22.15 -8.14
N PRO A 32 33.56 -22.02 -7.28
CA PRO A 32 33.87 -20.76 -6.59
C PRO A 32 34.04 -19.55 -7.54
N ILE A 33 34.67 -19.77 -8.70
CA ILE A 33 34.84 -18.73 -9.72
C ILE A 33 33.49 -18.21 -10.24
N GLN A 34 32.52 -19.11 -10.46
CA GLN A 34 31.19 -18.73 -10.95
C GLN A 34 30.40 -17.99 -9.89
N LEU A 35 30.59 -18.35 -8.62
CA LEU A 35 29.98 -17.67 -7.48
C LEU A 35 30.53 -16.25 -7.34
N GLN A 36 31.85 -16.05 -7.45
CA GLN A 36 32.46 -14.72 -7.44
C GLN A 36 32.00 -13.84 -8.61
N GLU A 37 31.88 -14.39 -9.81
CA GLU A 37 31.33 -13.66 -10.97
C GLU A 37 29.89 -13.19 -10.70
N LEU A 38 29.02 -14.07 -10.16
CA LEU A 38 27.63 -13.74 -9.83
C LEU A 38 27.54 -12.71 -8.69
N GLN A 39 28.35 -12.86 -7.66
CA GLN A 39 28.45 -11.90 -6.55
C GLN A 39 28.77 -10.49 -7.08
N THR A 40 29.73 -10.40 -8.00
CA THR A 40 30.14 -9.12 -8.61
C THR A 40 28.98 -8.50 -9.41
N GLU A 41 28.17 -9.30 -10.10
CA GLU A 41 26.98 -8.80 -10.80
C GLU A 41 25.88 -8.34 -9.83
N PHE A 42 25.69 -9.06 -8.71
CA PHE A 42 24.72 -8.68 -7.67
C PHE A 42 25.12 -7.38 -6.97
N ASP A 43 26.39 -7.24 -6.59
CA ASP A 43 26.89 -6.04 -5.93
C ASP A 43 26.78 -4.80 -6.85
N LYS A 44 26.95 -4.95 -8.18
CA LYS A 44 26.66 -3.87 -9.14
C LYS A 44 25.19 -3.44 -9.13
N LEU A 45 24.26 -4.39 -8.98
CA LEU A 45 22.83 -4.07 -8.91
C LEU A 45 22.48 -3.34 -7.60
N ASP A 46 23.09 -3.73 -6.49
CA ASP A 46 22.92 -3.06 -5.21
C ASP A 46 23.45 -1.61 -5.26
N LEU A 47 24.63 -1.40 -5.87
CA LEU A 47 25.25 -0.08 -6.01
C LEU A 47 24.46 0.87 -6.92
N ASN A 48 23.81 0.34 -7.95
CA ASN A 48 22.98 1.12 -8.87
C ASN A 48 21.60 1.48 -8.29
N GLY A 49 21.36 1.17 -7.01
CA GLY A 49 20.08 1.43 -6.36
C GLY A 49 18.96 0.69 -7.07
N ALA A 50 19.08 -0.64 -7.20
CA ALA A 50 18.06 -1.45 -7.84
C ALA A 50 16.70 -1.20 -7.17
N ASP A 51 15.85 -0.44 -7.87
CA ASP A 51 14.45 -0.31 -7.53
C ASP A 51 13.88 -1.72 -7.37
N LYS A 52 13.15 -1.96 -6.27
CA LYS A 52 12.42 -3.22 -6.06
C LYS A 52 11.66 -3.52 -7.35
N PRO A 53 11.88 -4.69 -7.97
CA PRO A 53 11.37 -4.95 -9.30
C PRO A 53 9.84 -4.83 -9.29
N ARG A 54 9.31 -4.08 -10.26
CA ARG A 54 7.88 -3.84 -10.40
C ARG A 54 7.30 -4.76 -11.46
N GLN A 55 6.14 -5.34 -11.17
CA GLN A 55 5.46 -6.23 -12.11
C GLN A 55 4.84 -5.40 -13.25
N THR A 56 5.33 -5.57 -14.47
CA THR A 56 4.81 -4.84 -15.64
C THR A 56 3.63 -5.52 -16.32
N ARG A 57 3.46 -6.84 -16.10
CA ARG A 57 2.37 -7.64 -16.67
C ARG A 57 1.61 -8.40 -15.59
N PHE A 58 0.33 -8.11 -15.48
CA PHE A 58 -0.58 -8.75 -14.52
C PHE A 58 -1.38 -9.87 -15.17
N LEU A 59 -1.69 -10.90 -14.38
CA LEU A 59 -2.66 -11.93 -14.75
C LEU A 59 -4.09 -11.37 -14.62
N ARG A 60 -5.08 -11.95 -15.32
CA ARG A 60 -6.48 -11.49 -15.23
C ARG A 60 -7.03 -11.47 -13.81
N SER A 61 -6.66 -12.44 -12.97
CA SER A 61 -7.06 -12.48 -11.55
C SER A 61 -6.36 -11.45 -10.68
N GLN A 62 -5.31 -10.79 -11.18
CA GLN A 62 -4.49 -9.82 -10.45
C GLN A 62 -4.77 -8.37 -10.86
N LEU A 63 -5.88 -8.11 -11.58
CA LEU A 63 -6.27 -6.75 -11.97
C LEU A 63 -6.50 -5.83 -10.77
N SER A 64 -7.03 -6.35 -9.65
CA SER A 64 -7.16 -5.59 -8.40
C SER A 64 -5.80 -5.26 -7.76
N VAL A 65 -4.80 -6.13 -7.92
CA VAL A 65 -3.42 -5.90 -7.47
C VAL A 65 -2.73 -4.85 -8.35
N LYS A 66 -3.00 -4.86 -9.67
CA LYS A 66 -2.56 -3.81 -10.59
C LYS A 66 -3.01 -2.43 -10.14
N GLN A 67 -4.30 -2.28 -9.83
CA GLN A 67 -4.87 -1.00 -9.40
C GLN A 67 -4.23 -0.50 -8.09
N LYS A 68 -3.95 -1.41 -7.14
CA LYS A 68 -3.22 -1.07 -5.91
C LYS A 68 -1.77 -0.66 -6.17
N GLN A 69 -1.05 -1.37 -7.04
CA GLN A 69 0.34 -1.00 -7.39
C GLN A 69 0.40 0.33 -8.17
N GLU A 70 -0.56 0.61 -9.05
CA GLU A 70 -0.63 1.88 -9.79
C GLU A 70 -0.93 3.07 -8.85
N ASN A 71 -1.81 2.91 -7.85
CA ASN A 71 -2.06 3.94 -6.85
C ASN A 71 -0.82 4.24 -6.00
N VAL A 72 -0.07 3.21 -5.58
CA VAL A 72 1.20 3.37 -4.83
C VAL A 72 2.28 4.04 -5.70
N ALA A 73 2.30 3.78 -7.01
CA ALA A 73 3.24 4.42 -7.93
C ALA A 73 2.90 5.89 -8.22
N ALA A 74 1.63 6.29 -8.11
CA ALA A 74 1.16 7.64 -8.40
C ALA A 74 1.37 8.64 -7.24
N SER A 75 1.54 8.19 -5.98
CA SER A 75 1.74 9.09 -4.83
C SER A 75 3.20 9.51 -4.58
N GLY A 76 4.14 9.15 -5.46
CA GLY A 76 5.53 9.65 -5.39
C GLY A 76 6.34 9.20 -4.18
N GLY A 77 5.84 8.25 -3.38
CA GLY A 77 6.55 7.67 -2.24
C GLY A 77 7.62 6.66 -2.67
N GLY A 78 8.81 7.16 -3.03
CA GLY A 78 10.04 6.36 -3.07
C GLY A 78 10.44 5.94 -1.66
N GLY A 79 9.78 4.92 -1.11
CA GLY A 79 10.04 4.42 0.24
C GLY A 79 9.64 2.95 0.33
N GLY A 80 10.63 2.06 0.28
CA GLY A 80 10.41 0.62 0.26
C GLY A 80 10.03 0.05 1.63
N ALA A 81 8.83 -0.51 1.73
CA ALA A 81 8.47 -1.54 2.71
C ALA A 81 7.63 -2.60 1.95
N ALA A 82 8.21 -3.67 1.42
CA ALA A 82 8.30 -4.96 2.12
C ALA A 82 7.05 -5.28 2.97
N ALA A 83 5.89 -5.47 2.33
CA ALA A 83 4.79 -6.21 2.94
C ALA A 83 5.02 -7.72 2.76
N SER A 84 5.92 -8.29 3.56
CA SER A 84 5.91 -9.72 3.87
C SER A 84 4.83 -9.97 4.92
N ALA A 85 3.87 -10.83 4.59
CA ALA A 85 2.90 -11.32 5.55
C ALA A 85 3.61 -12.19 6.61
N GLY A 86 3.52 -11.79 7.88
CA GLY A 86 3.89 -12.64 9.02
C GLY A 86 4.41 -11.89 10.25
N VAL A 87 3.50 -11.62 11.19
CA VAL A 87 3.65 -11.54 12.67
C VAL A 87 4.98 -11.04 13.22
N ASP A 88 5.05 -9.80 13.72
CA ASP A 88 5.05 -9.46 15.16
C ASP A 88 5.40 -7.97 15.38
N GLU A 89 4.89 -7.43 16.48
CA GLU A 89 4.97 -6.07 17.02
C GLU A 89 6.31 -5.31 16.80
N ALA A 90 6.30 -4.27 15.95
CA ALA A 90 7.19 -3.12 16.06
C ALA A 90 6.66 -1.97 15.19
N GLU A 91 5.85 -1.12 15.82
CA GLU A 91 5.75 0.34 15.66
C GLU A 91 6.58 0.94 14.51
N ALA A 92 6.12 0.72 13.27
CA ALA A 92 6.50 1.55 12.15
C ALA A 92 5.39 2.59 12.03
N GLU A 93 5.72 3.84 12.38
CA GLU A 93 4.91 5.01 12.10
C GLU A 93 4.60 5.03 10.60
N ALA A 94 3.52 4.35 10.21
CA ALA A 94 2.82 4.65 9.00
C ALA A 94 2.47 6.13 9.15
N GLN A 95 3.02 6.98 8.28
CA GLN A 95 2.36 8.24 8.01
C GLN A 95 0.98 7.83 7.53
N GLU A 96 0.03 7.81 8.47
CA GLU A 96 -1.39 7.63 8.19
C GLU A 96 -1.66 8.57 7.03
N GLU A 97 -2.11 8.01 5.91
CA GLU A 97 -2.66 8.81 4.83
C GLU A 97 -3.83 9.55 5.45
N LEU A 98 -3.56 10.75 5.98
CA LEU A 98 -4.54 11.54 6.72
C LEU A 98 -5.72 11.71 5.80
N ASP A 99 -6.85 11.09 6.16
CA ASP A 99 -8.06 11.21 5.38
C ASP A 99 -8.41 12.70 5.34
N PRO A 100 -8.59 13.33 4.16
CA PRO A 100 -9.01 14.72 4.08
C PRO A 100 -10.30 15.01 4.88
N LEU A 101 -11.12 13.98 5.15
CA LEU A 101 -12.28 14.08 6.03
C LEU A 101 -11.92 14.12 7.53
N GLU A 102 -10.82 13.50 7.95
CA GLU A 102 -10.30 13.57 9.33
C GLU A 102 -9.63 14.92 9.64
N MET A 103 -9.16 15.63 8.61
CA MET A 103 -8.65 17.00 8.74
C MET A 103 -9.75 18.06 8.83
N LEU A 104 -11.01 17.69 8.60
CA LEU A 104 -12.14 18.62 8.74
C LEU A 104 -12.46 18.81 10.23
N GLU A 105 -12.54 20.05 10.67
CA GLU A 105 -12.89 20.37 12.06
C GLU A 105 -14.29 19.85 12.39
N ALA A 106 -14.38 19.04 13.44
CA ALA A 106 -15.65 18.52 13.92
C ALA A 106 -16.56 19.67 14.35
N THR A 107 -17.66 19.87 13.63
CA THR A 107 -18.66 20.88 13.98
C THR A 107 -19.63 20.33 15.02
N ASN A 108 -19.86 21.07 16.10
CA ASN A 108 -20.90 20.73 17.07
C ASN A 108 -22.29 20.91 16.43
N ILE A 109 -22.96 19.79 16.16
CA ILE A 109 -24.32 19.76 15.59
C ILE A 109 -25.42 19.87 16.64
N ILE A 110 -25.13 19.59 17.91
CA ILE A 110 -26.12 19.56 19.00
C ILE A 110 -26.60 20.98 19.30
N ASP A 111 -25.68 21.96 19.28
CA ASP A 111 -26.01 23.37 19.50
C ASP A 111 -26.76 24.00 18.31
N ARG A 112 -26.76 23.33 17.15
CA ARG A 112 -27.50 23.74 15.94
C ARG A 112 -28.94 23.23 15.92
N LEU A 113 -29.29 22.28 16.79
CA LEU A 113 -30.63 21.73 16.87
C LEU A 113 -31.60 22.76 17.48
N PRO A 114 -32.82 22.89 16.94
CA PRO A 114 -33.88 23.65 17.57
C PRO A 114 -34.20 23.09 18.97
N LYS A 115 -34.50 23.96 19.94
CA LYS A 115 -34.86 23.55 21.31
C LYS A 115 -36.07 22.60 21.35
N ASP A 116 -36.98 22.77 20.41
CA ASP A 116 -38.21 21.98 20.29
C ASP A 116 -38.00 20.69 19.46
N PHE A 117 -36.77 20.37 19.06
CA PHE A 117 -36.48 19.22 18.18
C PHE A 117 -36.98 17.91 18.78
N PHE A 118 -36.61 17.64 20.03
CA PHE A 118 -36.97 16.40 20.72
C PHE A 118 -38.47 16.29 21.00
N GLU A 119 -39.16 17.41 21.22
CA GLU A 119 -40.61 17.43 21.43
C GLU A 119 -41.38 17.15 20.13
N LYS A 120 -40.95 17.78 19.02
CA LYS A 120 -41.68 17.68 17.75
C LYS A 120 -41.37 16.40 16.98
N ILE A 121 -40.18 15.80 17.15
CA ILE A 121 -39.86 14.50 16.53
C ILE A 121 -40.68 13.35 17.15
N GLU A 122 -41.09 13.47 18.41
CA GLU A 122 -41.97 12.52 19.11
C GLU A 122 -43.47 12.75 18.85
N SER A 123 -43.82 13.80 18.10
CA SER A 123 -45.22 14.09 17.77
C SER A 123 -45.86 12.95 16.97
N LYS A 124 -47.12 12.65 17.27
CA LYS A 124 -47.94 11.70 16.50
C LYS A 124 -48.30 12.23 15.11
N GLN A 125 -48.16 13.54 14.86
CA GLN A 125 -48.41 14.15 13.57
C GLN A 125 -47.18 14.07 12.67
N TRP A 126 -47.27 13.33 11.56
CA TRP A 126 -46.12 13.13 10.65
C TRP A 126 -45.62 14.41 9.98
N LYS A 127 -46.51 15.41 9.80
CA LYS A 127 -46.15 16.72 9.26
C LYS A 127 -45.20 17.47 10.19
N GLU A 128 -45.48 17.49 11.49
CA GLU A 128 -44.63 18.15 12.49
C GLU A 128 -43.24 17.49 12.56
N ARG A 129 -43.18 16.15 12.48
CA ARG A 129 -41.89 15.42 12.39
C ARG A 129 -41.10 15.78 11.14
N LYS A 130 -41.78 15.89 9.99
CA LYS A 130 -41.15 16.25 8.72
C LYS A 130 -40.62 17.68 8.75
N GLU A 131 -41.44 18.64 9.19
CA GLU A 131 -41.08 20.05 9.24
C GLU A 131 -39.83 20.27 10.10
N VAL A 132 -39.70 19.56 11.23
CA VAL A 132 -38.52 19.65 12.09
C VAL A 132 -37.26 19.05 11.45
N LEU A 133 -37.40 17.96 10.70
CA LEU A 133 -36.27 17.38 9.94
C LEU A 133 -35.84 18.30 8.79
N ASP A 134 -36.79 18.92 8.07
CA ASP A 134 -36.51 19.91 7.03
C ASP A 134 -35.81 21.16 7.64
N ASP A 135 -36.23 21.57 8.83
CA ASP A 135 -35.64 22.66 9.60
C ASP A 135 -34.22 22.34 10.13
N VAL A 136 -33.90 21.07 10.37
CA VAL A 136 -32.54 20.63 10.73
C VAL A 136 -31.64 20.56 9.50
N LEU A 137 -32.16 20.03 8.39
CA LEU A 137 -31.44 19.90 7.13
C LEU A 137 -31.02 21.25 6.54
N THR A 138 -31.79 22.31 6.78
CA THR A 138 -31.45 23.68 6.32
C THR A 138 -30.45 24.40 7.22
N ARG A 139 -30.21 23.91 8.44
CA ARG A 139 -29.32 24.51 9.45
C ARG A 139 -27.96 23.81 9.56
N LEU A 140 -27.81 22.62 8.97
CA LEU A 140 -26.58 21.83 8.84
C LEU A 140 -26.00 22.00 7.44
#